data_AF-R5TFI8-F1
#
_entry.id   AF-R5TFI8-F1
#
_cell.length_a   1.000
_cell.length_b   1.000
_cell.length_c   1.000
_cell.angle_alpha   90.00
_cell.angle_beta   90.00
_cell.angle_gamma   90.00
#
_symmetry.space_group_name_H-M   'P 1'
#
loop_
_entity.id
_entity.type
_entity.pdbx_description
1 polymer ?
#
loop_
_entity_poly.entity_id
_entity_poly.type
_entity_poly.pdbx_seq_one_letter_code
_entity_poly.pdbx_strand_id
1 'polypeptide(L)'
;MFQAPTVVSGALKGAIFAANIFEKIGFPVIPDSTESRHDIIQAVTFGSPEGVIAFCQGIQAAAPVDSYVTPEPWDMPGYDSQVIMAAGAFVQGSSIELSADGPIKPPYAVYFQGGLTWYHAKLGIMMALQKLVDAGIVSTDFQVQNVTDL
;
A
#
# COMPACT_ATOMS: atom_id res chain seq x y z
N MET A 1 -9.74 -12.35 -19.91
CA MET A 1 -9.82 -11.03 -20.55
C MET A 1 -11.13 -10.29 -20.24
N PHE A 2 -12.30 -10.94 -20.31
CA PHE A 2 -13.61 -10.31 -20.07
C PHE A 2 -13.72 -9.44 -18.80
N GLN A 3 -13.27 -9.95 -17.64
CA GLN A 3 -13.32 -9.22 -16.36
C GLN A 3 -12.21 -8.16 -16.17
N ALA A 4 -11.25 -8.06 -17.10
CA ALA A 4 -10.06 -7.22 -16.91
C ALA A 4 -10.41 -5.73 -16.70
N PRO A 5 -11.32 -5.09 -17.46
CA PRO A 5 -11.65 -3.68 -17.24
C PRO A 5 -12.24 -3.41 -15.85
N THR A 6 -13.08 -4.32 -15.34
CA THR A 6 -13.68 -4.20 -14.02
C THR A 6 -12.65 -4.34 -12.90
N VAL A 7 -11.75 -5.33 -13.02
CA VAL A 7 -10.69 -5.56 -12.03
C VAL A 7 -9.69 -4.40 -12.01
N VAL A 8 -9.24 -3.95 -13.19
CA VAL A 8 -8.34 -2.78 -13.30
C VAL A 8 -9.00 -1.52 -12.73
N SER A 9 -10.29 -1.31 -12.96
CA SER A 9 -11.03 -0.20 -12.33
C SER A 9 -11.03 -0.30 -10.79
N GLY A 10 -11.14 -1.50 -10.23
CA GLY A 10 -11.05 -1.75 -8.79
C GLY A 10 -9.68 -1.39 -8.21
N ALA A 11 -8.61 -1.89 -8.83
CA ALA A 11 -7.22 -1.59 -8.46
C ALA A 11 -6.92 -0.08 -8.57
N LEU A 12 -7.37 0.57 -9.66
CA LEU A 12 -7.14 1.99 -9.89
C LEU A 12 -7.85 2.88 -8.86
N LYS A 13 -9.08 2.54 -8.48
CA LYS A 13 -9.77 3.22 -7.37
C LYS A 13 -8.99 3.05 -6.06
N GLY A 14 -8.45 1.87 -5.82
CA GLY A 14 -7.53 1.59 -4.71
C GLY A 14 -6.34 2.56 -4.70
N ALA A 15 -5.61 2.65 -5.81
CA ALA A 15 -4.45 3.54 -5.98
C ALA A 15 -4.79 4.99 -5.62
N ILE A 16 -5.87 5.52 -6.20
CA ILE A 16 -6.33 6.89 -5.94
C ILE A 16 -6.75 7.08 -4.47
N PHE A 17 -7.39 6.08 -3.87
CA PHE A 17 -7.80 6.15 -2.47
C PHE A 17 -6.60 6.20 -1.52
N ALA A 18 -5.57 5.39 -1.76
CA ALA A 18 -4.36 5.46 -0.94
C ALA A 18 -3.66 6.81 -1.13
N ALA A 19 -3.53 7.31 -2.37
CA ALA A 19 -2.97 8.64 -2.62
C ALA A 19 -3.69 9.71 -1.78
N ASN A 20 -5.02 9.74 -1.82
CA ASN A 20 -5.83 10.70 -1.05
C ASN A 20 -5.59 10.61 0.45
N ILE A 21 -5.44 9.41 1.02
CA ILE A 21 -5.20 9.25 2.46
C ILE A 21 -3.79 9.71 2.82
N PHE A 22 -2.78 9.15 2.15
CA PHE A 22 -1.39 9.34 2.54
C PHE A 22 -0.90 10.76 2.27
N GLU A 23 -1.40 11.40 1.20
CA GLU A 23 -1.16 12.82 0.91
C GLU A 23 -1.73 13.71 2.03
N LYS A 24 -3.00 13.49 2.44
CA LYS A 24 -3.67 14.29 3.48
C LYS A 24 -3.02 14.19 4.85
N ILE A 25 -2.40 13.05 5.17
CA ILE A 25 -1.67 12.86 6.43
C ILE A 25 -0.17 13.22 6.34
N GLY A 26 0.26 13.78 5.20
CA GLY A 26 1.57 14.43 5.07
C GLY A 26 2.69 13.58 4.46
N PHE A 27 2.39 12.41 3.90
CA PHE A 27 3.39 11.62 3.18
C PHE A 27 3.45 12.01 1.70
N PRO A 28 4.65 12.15 1.11
CA PRO A 28 4.80 12.26 -0.34
C PRO A 28 4.27 11.00 -1.02
N VAL A 29 3.41 11.19 -2.02
CA VAL A 29 2.82 10.12 -2.83
C VAL A 29 3.06 10.41 -4.31
N ILE A 30 3.21 9.35 -5.12
CA ILE A 30 3.37 9.48 -6.57
C ILE A 30 2.59 8.35 -7.26
N PRO A 31 1.68 8.64 -8.21
CA PRO A 31 1.11 9.97 -8.50
C PRO A 31 0.25 10.53 -7.34
N ASP A 32 0.04 11.85 -7.32
CA ASP A 32 -0.82 12.55 -6.36
C ASP A 32 -2.31 12.27 -6.57
N SER A 33 -3.16 12.67 -5.61
CA SER A 33 -4.60 12.39 -5.64
C SER A 33 -5.36 12.95 -6.86
N THR A 34 -4.77 13.91 -7.59
CA THR A 34 -5.38 14.63 -8.72
C THR A 34 -4.76 14.29 -10.08
N GLU A 35 -3.54 13.74 -10.10
CA GLU A 35 -2.83 13.37 -11.32
C GLU A 35 -3.56 12.28 -12.12
N SER A 36 -3.49 12.40 -13.45
CA SER A 36 -4.04 11.39 -14.36
C SER A 36 -3.31 10.07 -14.23
N ARG A 37 -4.04 8.96 -14.32
CA ARG A 37 -3.50 7.62 -14.11
C ARG A 37 -3.38 6.83 -15.41
N HIS A 38 -2.24 6.16 -15.56
CA HIS A 38 -1.90 5.37 -16.75
C HIS A 38 -1.51 3.92 -16.45
N ASP A 39 -1.32 3.59 -15.17
CA ASP A 39 -1.15 2.24 -14.65
C ASP A 39 -1.87 2.11 -13.28
N ILE A 40 -1.64 1.01 -12.58
CA ILE A 40 -2.22 0.70 -11.26
C ILE A 40 -1.25 0.93 -10.10
N ILE A 41 -0.05 1.46 -10.38
CA ILE A 41 1.01 1.61 -9.38
C ILE A 41 0.74 2.88 -8.58
N GLN A 42 0.91 2.78 -7.27
CA GLN A 42 0.94 3.93 -6.38
C GLN A 42 2.11 3.82 -5.42
N ALA A 43 2.92 4.87 -5.36
CA ALA A 43 4.02 4.98 -4.43
C ALA A 43 3.67 5.87 -3.23
N VAL A 44 4.16 5.51 -2.05
CA VAL A 44 4.11 6.30 -0.81
C VAL A 44 5.50 6.31 -0.18
N THR A 45 6.02 7.47 0.17
CA THR A 45 7.35 7.62 0.79
C THR A 45 7.21 7.89 2.28
N PHE A 46 7.73 6.99 3.12
CA PHE A 46 7.61 7.09 4.57
C PHE A 46 8.79 7.79 5.25
N GLY A 47 9.96 7.85 4.59
CA GLY A 47 11.16 8.46 5.17
C GLY A 47 11.84 7.62 6.27
N SER A 48 11.26 6.48 6.65
CA SER A 48 11.84 5.53 7.59
C SER A 48 11.62 4.08 7.15
N PRO A 49 12.54 3.15 7.49
CA PRO A 49 12.36 1.73 7.20
C PRO A 49 11.17 1.15 7.97
N GLU A 50 10.89 1.64 9.19
CA GLU A 50 9.75 1.19 10.00
C GLU A 50 8.41 1.48 9.30
N GLY A 51 8.29 2.60 8.58
CA GLY A 51 7.08 2.94 7.82
C GLY A 51 6.82 1.99 6.67
N VAL A 52 7.87 1.65 5.91
CA VAL A 52 7.81 0.65 4.84
C VAL A 52 7.39 -0.71 5.38
N ILE A 53 8.01 -1.14 6.48
CA ILE A 53 7.73 -2.44 7.10
C ILE A 53 6.29 -2.50 7.62
N ALA A 54 5.86 -1.51 8.41
CA ALA A 54 4.52 -1.47 8.99
C ALA A 54 3.43 -1.44 7.91
N PHE A 55 3.64 -0.68 6.84
CA PHE A 55 2.71 -0.63 5.71
C PHE A 55 2.56 -2.00 5.04
N CYS A 56 3.67 -2.65 4.66
CA CYS A 56 3.64 -3.98 4.04
C CYS A 56 3.01 -5.04 4.95
N GLN A 57 3.30 -5.01 6.25
CA GLN A 57 2.67 -5.91 7.22
C GLN A 57 1.15 -5.71 7.29
N GLY A 58 0.66 -4.47 7.18
CA GLY A 58 -0.78 -4.20 7.13
C GLY A 58 -1.45 -4.69 5.85
N ILE A 59 -0.77 -4.55 4.71
CA ILE A 59 -1.26 -5.11 3.43
C ILE A 59 -1.35 -6.64 3.51
N GLN A 60 -0.32 -7.31 4.05
CA GLN A 60 -0.33 -8.76 4.20
C GLN A 60 -1.42 -9.22 5.18
N ALA A 61 -1.61 -8.53 6.31
CA ALA A 61 -2.65 -8.86 7.28
C ALA A 61 -4.08 -8.76 6.70
N ALA A 62 -4.29 -7.96 5.66
CA ALA A 62 -5.56 -7.84 4.94
C ALA A 62 -5.69 -8.80 3.75
N ALA A 63 -4.68 -9.62 3.47
CA ALA A 63 -4.67 -10.51 2.33
C ALA A 63 -5.64 -11.71 2.51
N PRO A 64 -6.24 -12.23 1.43
CA PRO A 64 -7.10 -13.41 1.51
C PRO A 64 -6.33 -14.71 1.77
N VAL A 65 -5.04 -14.75 1.41
CA VAL A 65 -4.14 -15.90 1.58
C VAL A 65 -2.96 -15.48 2.45
N ASP A 66 -2.53 -16.36 3.36
CA ASP A 66 -1.36 -16.17 4.23
C ASP A 66 -1.37 -14.87 5.07
N SER A 67 -2.55 -14.37 5.45
CA SER A 67 -2.68 -13.19 6.30
C SER A 67 -2.14 -13.35 7.73
N TYR A 68 -1.93 -14.60 8.17
CA TYR A 68 -1.27 -14.93 9.43
C TYR A 68 0.26 -14.85 9.36
N VAL A 69 0.83 -14.73 8.15
CA VAL A 69 2.27 -14.59 7.94
C VAL A 69 2.65 -13.11 7.99
N THR A 70 3.68 -12.79 8.75
CA THR A 70 4.22 -11.43 8.83
C THR A 70 5.38 -11.28 7.85
N PRO A 71 5.32 -10.36 6.89
CA PRO A 71 6.43 -10.13 5.98
C PRO A 71 7.60 -9.46 6.72
N GLU A 72 8.81 -9.87 6.36
CA GLU A 72 10.07 -9.33 6.86
C GLU A 72 10.98 -8.96 5.68
N PRO A 73 11.84 -7.94 5.81
CA PRO A 73 12.85 -7.65 4.79
C PRO A 73 13.75 -8.86 4.53
N TRP A 74 14.02 -9.14 3.26
CA TRP A 74 14.91 -10.24 2.87
C TRP A 74 15.82 -9.84 1.72
N ASP A 75 16.96 -10.55 1.61
CA ASP A 75 17.95 -10.34 0.56
C ASP A 75 17.46 -10.92 -0.78
N MET A 76 16.60 -10.16 -1.46
CA MET A 76 16.04 -10.55 -2.75
C MET A 76 17.15 -10.53 -3.84
N PRO A 77 17.39 -11.66 -4.55
CA PRO A 77 18.41 -11.71 -5.60
C PRO A 77 18.20 -10.63 -6.67
N GLY A 78 19.26 -9.88 -6.98
CA GLY A 78 19.22 -8.80 -7.96
C GLY A 78 19.04 -7.39 -7.38
N TYR A 79 18.79 -7.27 -6.07
CA TYR A 79 18.71 -5.99 -5.37
C TYR A 79 19.99 -5.72 -4.55
N ASP A 80 20.33 -4.43 -4.42
CA ASP A 80 21.48 -3.96 -3.63
C ASP A 80 21.14 -3.70 -2.15
N SER A 81 19.89 -3.93 -1.78
CA SER A 81 19.31 -3.70 -0.46
C SER A 81 18.23 -4.74 -0.20
N GLN A 82 17.91 -4.96 1.08
CA GLN A 82 16.81 -5.83 1.46
C GLN A 82 15.49 -5.28 0.89
N VAL A 83 14.62 -6.17 0.46
CA VAL A 83 13.28 -5.83 -0.03
C VAL A 83 12.26 -6.51 0.88
N ILE A 84 11.21 -5.80 1.24
CA ILE A 84 10.03 -6.39 1.87
C ILE A 84 8.90 -6.48 0.85
N MET A 85 8.10 -7.53 0.92
CA MET A 85 6.97 -7.75 0.03
C MET A 85 5.79 -8.37 0.78
N ALA A 86 4.60 -7.82 0.55
CA ALA A 86 3.31 -8.37 0.91
C ALA A 86 2.63 -8.89 -0.35
N ALA A 87 2.38 -10.20 -0.41
CA ALA A 87 1.94 -10.91 -1.61
C ALA A 87 1.03 -12.11 -1.28
N GLY A 88 0.09 -11.93 -0.35
CA GLY A 88 -0.94 -12.92 -0.01
C GLY A 88 -2.02 -13.11 -1.08
N ALA A 89 -1.59 -13.42 -2.30
CA ALA A 89 -2.42 -13.60 -3.49
C ALA A 89 -2.81 -15.07 -3.69
N PHE A 90 -3.94 -15.31 -4.35
CA PHE A 90 -4.34 -16.65 -4.79
C PHE A 90 -3.40 -17.20 -5.86
N VAL A 91 -2.90 -16.33 -6.75
CA VAL A 91 -1.91 -16.67 -7.76
C VAL A 91 -0.57 -16.09 -7.37
N GLN A 92 0.44 -16.95 -7.25
CA GLN A 92 1.79 -16.54 -6.85
C GLN A 92 2.35 -15.49 -7.81
N GLY A 93 2.81 -14.36 -7.26
CA GLY A 93 3.39 -13.25 -8.03
C GLY A 93 2.37 -12.39 -8.77
N SER A 94 1.07 -12.56 -8.50
CA SER A 94 0.01 -11.72 -9.08
C SER A 94 0.03 -10.31 -8.49
N SER A 95 0.38 -9.32 -9.31
CA SER A 95 0.37 -7.90 -8.95
C SER A 95 -0.96 -7.19 -9.23
N ILE A 96 -1.91 -7.88 -9.88
CA ILE A 96 -3.30 -7.39 -10.02
C ILE A 96 -4.14 -7.73 -8.77
N GLU A 97 -3.70 -8.71 -7.98
CA GLU A 97 -4.14 -8.90 -6.62
C GLU A 97 -3.44 -7.89 -5.71
N LEU A 98 -4.07 -7.54 -4.58
CA LEU A 98 -3.54 -6.49 -3.71
C LEU A 98 -2.17 -6.90 -3.17
N SER A 99 -1.17 -6.07 -3.44
CA SER A 99 0.22 -6.30 -3.06
C SER A 99 0.94 -5.00 -2.76
N ALA A 100 2.03 -5.10 -2.00
CA ALA A 100 2.90 -3.97 -1.70
C ALA A 100 4.32 -4.42 -1.46
N ASP A 101 5.29 -3.72 -2.02
CA ASP A 101 6.70 -4.01 -1.87
C ASP A 101 7.55 -2.74 -1.91
N GLY A 102 8.76 -2.82 -1.37
CA GLY A 102 9.68 -1.69 -1.38
C GLY A 102 11.07 -2.06 -0.85
N PRO A 103 12.12 -1.38 -1.34
CA PRO A 103 13.47 -1.55 -0.81
C PRO A 103 13.58 -0.88 0.58
N ILE A 104 14.29 -1.53 1.49
CA ILE A 104 14.67 -0.97 2.80
C ILE A 104 15.90 -0.08 2.59
N LYS A 105 15.68 1.04 1.89
CA LYS A 105 16.69 2.02 1.52
C LYS A 105 16.05 3.40 1.36
N PRO A 106 16.75 4.51 1.71
CA PRO A 106 16.25 5.85 1.45
C PRO A 106 15.81 6.03 -0.02
N PRO A 107 14.67 6.70 -0.28
CA PRO A 107 13.86 7.48 0.67
C PRO A 107 12.79 6.66 1.43
N TYR A 108 12.87 5.32 1.40
CA TYR A 108 11.91 4.40 2.03
C TYR A 108 10.52 4.53 1.41
N ALA A 109 10.46 4.25 0.11
CA ALA A 109 9.23 4.22 -0.66
C ALA A 109 8.66 2.80 -0.72
N VAL A 110 7.34 2.70 -0.57
CA VAL A 110 6.57 1.50 -0.91
C VAL A 110 5.85 1.73 -2.22
N TYR A 111 5.83 0.71 -3.06
CA TYR A 111 4.98 0.58 -4.23
C TYR A 111 3.85 -0.37 -3.87
N PHE A 112 2.62 0.12 -3.94
CA PHE A 112 1.42 -0.67 -3.74
C PHE A 112 0.60 -0.69 -5.03
N GLN A 113 -0.02 -1.82 -5.32
CA GLN A 113 -0.81 -2.01 -6.53
C GLN A 113 -1.84 -3.14 -6.38
N GLY A 114 -2.74 -3.20 -7.35
CA GLY A 114 -3.72 -4.27 -7.46
C GLY A 114 -4.88 -4.16 -6.48
N GLY A 115 -5.70 -5.22 -6.48
CA GLY A 115 -6.96 -5.30 -5.78
C GLY A 115 -8.06 -5.82 -6.70
N LEU A 116 -8.41 -7.11 -6.57
CA LEU A 116 -9.44 -7.75 -7.39
C LEU A 116 -10.80 -7.06 -7.28
N THR A 117 -11.05 -6.45 -6.12
CA THR A 117 -12.23 -5.63 -5.87
C THR A 117 -11.80 -4.34 -5.17
N TRP A 118 -12.53 -3.26 -5.45
CA TRP A 118 -12.38 -1.99 -4.74
C TRP A 118 -12.47 -2.16 -3.21
N TYR A 119 -13.37 -3.02 -2.73
CA TYR A 119 -13.58 -3.24 -1.30
C TYR A 119 -12.36 -3.86 -0.63
N HIS A 120 -11.70 -4.82 -1.29
CA HIS A 120 -10.48 -5.43 -0.76
C HIS A 120 -9.31 -4.45 -0.78
N ALA A 121 -9.14 -3.68 -1.86
CA ALA A 121 -8.12 -2.63 -1.91
C ALA A 121 -8.32 -1.62 -0.76
N LYS A 122 -9.55 -1.13 -0.57
CA LYS A 122 -9.89 -0.24 0.54
C LYS A 122 -9.57 -0.86 1.90
N LEU A 123 -9.95 -2.11 2.14
CA LEU A 123 -9.67 -2.81 3.39
C LEU A 123 -8.16 -2.89 3.66
N GLY A 124 -7.36 -3.26 2.66
CA GLY A 124 -5.92 -3.37 2.84
C GLY A 124 -5.23 -2.03 3.10
N ILE A 125 -5.66 -0.97 2.41
CA ILE A 125 -5.16 0.40 2.68
C ILE A 125 -5.51 0.84 4.11
N MET A 126 -6.73 0.56 4.57
CA MET A 126 -7.13 0.88 5.95
C MET A 126 -6.35 0.06 6.98
N MET A 127 -6.06 -1.21 6.70
CA MET A 127 -5.22 -2.05 7.57
C MET A 127 -3.77 -1.58 7.61
N ALA A 128 -3.22 -1.16 6.47
CA ALA A 128 -1.89 -0.55 6.39
C ALA A 128 -1.81 0.75 7.22
N LEU A 129 -2.82 1.61 7.11
CA LEU A 129 -2.92 2.80 7.96
C LEU A 129 -3.01 2.44 9.45
N GLN A 130 -3.81 1.44 9.82
CA GLN A 130 -3.91 0.98 11.20
C GLN A 130 -2.55 0.49 11.73
N LYS A 131 -1.79 -0.27 10.93
CA LYS A 131 -0.44 -0.73 11.34
C LYS A 131 0.55 0.41 11.50
N LEU A 132 0.46 1.46 10.70
CA LEU A 132 1.26 2.67 10.88
C LEU A 132 0.90 3.40 12.18
N VAL A 133 -0.38 3.43 12.54
CA VAL A 133 -0.84 3.96 13.84
C VAL A 133 -0.32 3.12 15.00
N ASP A 134 -0.46 1.80 14.93
CA ASP A 134 0.02 0.86 15.96
C ASP A 134 1.55 0.98 16.17
N ALA A 135 2.29 1.26 15.09
CA ALA A 135 3.74 1.48 15.11
C ALA A 135 4.14 2.90 15.57
N GLY A 136 3.19 3.79 15.86
CA GLY A 136 3.44 5.16 16.29
C GLY A 136 3.97 6.08 15.18
N ILE A 137 3.83 5.69 13.91
CA ILE A 137 4.31 6.43 12.73
C ILE A 137 3.28 7.48 12.32
N VAL A 138 1.99 7.17 12.50
CA VAL A 138 0.87 8.09 12.27
C VAL A 138 0.14 8.31 13.59
N SER A 139 -0.13 9.58 13.92
CA SER A 139 -0.93 9.94 15.11
C SER A 139 -2.43 9.87 14.81
N THR A 140 -3.22 9.50 15.82
CA THR A 140 -4.69 9.56 15.79
C THR A 140 -5.25 10.92 16.20
N ASP A 141 -4.39 11.89 16.55
CA ASP A 141 -4.79 13.24 16.92
C ASP A 141 -5.18 14.04 15.67
N PHE A 142 -6.30 13.66 15.06
CA PHE A 142 -6.91 14.42 13.98
C PHE A 142 -7.46 15.73 14.56
N GLN A 143 -6.71 16.82 14.39
CA GLN A 143 -7.23 18.15 14.71
C GLN A 143 -8.48 18.42 13.86
N VAL A 144 -9.51 19.04 14.44
CA VAL A 144 -10.85 19.23 13.83
C VAL A 144 -10.81 19.88 12.43
N GLN A 145 -9.75 20.61 12.09
CA GLN A 145 -9.53 21.19 10.75
C GLN A 145 -9.22 20.14 9.66
N ASN A 146 -8.83 18.91 10.03
CA ASN A 146 -8.43 17.83 9.12
C ASN A 146 -9.56 16.82 8.83
N VAL A 147 -10.75 16.99 9.43
CA VAL A 147 -11.84 15.98 9.42
C VAL A 147 -13.02 16.39 8.52
N THR A 148 -13.09 17.63 8.08
CA THR A 148 -14.24 18.13 7.29
C THR A 148 -14.31 17.61 5.85
N ASP A 149 -13.26 16.98 5.32
CA ASP A 149 -13.18 16.53 3.91
C ASP A 149 -12.89 15.01 3.75
N LEU A 150 -13.40 14.16 4.63
CA LEU A 150 -13.41 12.69 4.44
C LEU A 150 -14.78 12.16 4.01
#